data_AF-A0A2G2DFV6-F1
#
_entry.id   AF-A0A2G2DFV6-F1
#
_cell.length_a   1.000
_cell.length_b   1.000
_cell.length_c   1.000
_cell.angle_alpha   90.00
_cell.angle_beta   90.00
_cell.angle_gamma   90.00
#
_symmetry.space_group_name_H-M   'P 1'
#
loop_
_entity.id
_entity.type
_entity.pdbx_description
1 polymer ?
#
loop_
_entity_poly.entity_id
_entity_poly.type
_entity_poly.pdbx_seq_one_letter_code
_entity_poly.pdbx_strand_id
1 'polypeptide(L)'
;MTYFNTTNIEGEDLKKATEKADAQGVTILAHFKANENTLLNAWEIKCLLFPSDTILTSVRRALSVLKKDSKLDITDVKRPGQYKAVNRCYKLNDKLKPQMDLFKD
;
A
#
# COMPACT_ATOMS: atom_id res chain seq x y z
N MET A 1 1.74 -28.50 -18.53
CA MET A 1 1.61 -27.40 -17.56
C MET A 1 2.81 -26.48 -17.74
N THR A 2 2.60 -25.27 -18.25
CA THR A 2 3.66 -24.29 -18.50
C THR A 2 3.82 -23.41 -17.26
N TYR A 3 4.93 -23.60 -16.53
CA TYR A 3 5.33 -22.73 -15.43
C TYR A 3 6.01 -21.48 -15.98
N PHE A 4 5.34 -20.33 -15.92
CA PHE A 4 5.97 -19.05 -16.25
C PHE A 4 6.76 -18.53 -15.04
N ASN A 5 8.03 -18.94 -14.95
CA ASN A 5 8.99 -18.26 -14.08
C ASN A 5 9.23 -16.84 -14.63
N THR A 6 8.92 -15.85 -13.81
CA THR A 6 8.90 -14.42 -14.13
C THR A 6 10.32 -13.85 -14.15
N THR A 7 11.15 -14.30 -15.09
CA THR A 7 12.56 -13.92 -15.22
C THR A 7 12.88 -13.40 -16.62
N ASN A 8 12.07 -12.47 -17.14
CA ASN A 8 12.42 -11.61 -18.29
C ASN A 8 11.40 -10.47 -18.46
N ILE A 9 11.17 -9.68 -17.41
CA ILE A 9 10.42 -8.43 -17.56
C ILE A 9 11.44 -7.36 -17.96
N GLU A 10 11.52 -7.10 -19.26
CA GLU A 10 12.34 -6.06 -19.89
C GLU A 10 11.92 -4.65 -19.45
N GLY A 11 12.82 -3.68 -19.60
CA GLY A 11 12.74 -2.35 -18.97
C GLY A 11 11.47 -1.52 -19.27
N GLU A 12 10.74 -1.79 -20.34
CA GLU A 12 9.47 -1.11 -20.63
C GLU A 12 8.31 -1.57 -19.74
N ASP A 13 8.20 -2.87 -19.48
CA ASP A 13 7.17 -3.40 -18.59
C ASP A 13 7.46 -3.02 -17.13
N LEU A 14 8.74 -2.86 -16.78
CA LEU A 14 9.13 -2.28 -15.49
C LEU A 14 8.68 -0.82 -15.37
N LYS A 15 8.82 0.00 -16.42
CA LYS A 15 8.32 1.38 -16.43
C LYS A 15 6.80 1.43 -16.29
N LYS A 16 6.06 0.68 -17.11
CA LYS A 16 4.59 0.59 -17.02
C LYS A 16 4.12 0.08 -15.65
N ALA A 17 4.84 -0.86 -15.05
CA ALA A 17 4.54 -1.36 -13.72
C ALA A 17 4.86 -0.33 -12.61
N THR A 18 5.82 0.57 -12.85
CA THR A 18 6.15 1.68 -11.94
C THR A 18 5.11 2.77 -12.04
N GLU A 19 4.73 3.19 -13.25
CA GLU A 19 3.66 4.18 -13.49
C GLU A 19 2.32 3.72 -12.91
N LYS A 20 1.96 2.44 -13.09
CA LYS A 20 0.75 1.87 -12.46
C LYS A 20 0.87 1.81 -10.94
N ALA A 21 2.05 1.51 -10.40
CA ALA A 21 2.28 1.53 -8.97
C ALA A 21 2.17 2.94 -8.39
N ASP A 22 2.55 3.97 -9.15
CA ASP A 22 2.38 5.37 -8.76
C ASP A 22 0.90 5.74 -8.70
N ALA A 23 0.10 5.36 -9.71
CA ALA A 23 -1.35 5.56 -9.69
C ALA A 23 -2.02 4.84 -8.50
N GLN A 24 -1.65 3.59 -8.24
CA GLN A 24 -2.12 2.84 -7.07
C GLN A 24 -1.66 3.48 -5.76
N GLY A 25 -0.42 3.97 -5.71
CA GLY A 25 0.15 4.66 -4.56
C GLY A 25 -0.61 5.94 -4.22
N VAL A 26 -1.00 6.72 -5.23
CA VAL A 26 -1.84 7.92 -5.05
C VAL A 26 -3.19 7.55 -4.42
N THR A 27 -3.88 6.54 -4.95
CA THR A 27 -5.18 6.10 -4.41
C THR A 27 -5.05 5.58 -2.97
N ILE A 28 -4.03 4.76 -2.69
CA ILE A 28 -3.78 4.24 -1.35
C ILE A 28 -3.51 5.39 -0.38
N LEU A 29 -2.64 6.33 -0.76
CA LEU A 29 -2.30 7.47 0.09
C LEU A 29 -3.50 8.37 0.36
N ALA A 30 -4.32 8.65 -0.66
CA ALA A 30 -5.54 9.43 -0.50
C ALA A 30 -6.49 8.76 0.51
N HIS A 31 -6.62 7.44 0.47
CA HIS A 31 -7.44 6.71 1.45
C HIS A 31 -6.90 6.83 2.87
N PHE A 32 -5.58 6.70 3.09
CA PHE A 32 -4.98 6.86 4.41
C PHE A 32 -5.05 8.31 4.93
N LYS A 33 -4.98 9.32 4.05
CA LYS A 33 -5.19 10.72 4.43
C LYS A 33 -6.63 11.01 4.82
N ALA A 34 -7.61 10.42 4.14
CA ALA A 34 -9.01 10.55 4.51
C ALA A 34 -9.38 9.77 5.78
N ASN A 35 -8.57 8.78 6.16
CA ASN A 35 -8.84 7.88 7.28
C ASN A 35 -7.57 7.63 8.11
N GLU A 36 -7.09 8.67 8.78
CA GLU A 36 -5.74 8.74 9.38
C GLU A 36 -5.48 7.74 10.52
N ASN A 37 -6.54 7.27 11.16
CA ASN A 37 -6.48 6.30 12.25
C ASN A 37 -6.62 4.85 11.76
N THR A 38 -6.77 4.64 10.46
CA THR A 38 -6.98 3.31 9.91
C THR A 38 -5.67 2.56 9.82
N LEU A 39 -5.69 1.33 10.31
CA LEU A 39 -4.64 0.34 10.15
C LEU A 39 -5.11 -0.70 9.14
N LEU A 40 -4.43 -0.82 8.01
CA LEU A 40 -4.76 -1.81 6.99
C LEU A 40 -3.52 -2.58 6.57
N ASN A 41 -3.68 -3.89 6.38
CA ASN A 41 -2.68 -4.74 5.73
C ASN A 41 -2.86 -4.72 4.21
N ALA A 42 -1.86 -5.21 3.47
CA ALA A 42 -1.88 -5.18 2.01
C ALA A 42 -3.08 -5.90 1.37
N TRP A 43 -3.61 -6.94 2.02
CA TRP A 43 -4.77 -7.68 1.53
C TRP A 43 -6.07 -6.90 1.74
N GLU A 44 -6.25 -6.32 2.93
CA GLU A 44 -7.38 -5.42 3.24
C GLU A 44 -7.41 -4.25 2.24
N ILE A 45 -6.26 -3.63 1.98
CA ILE A 45 -6.12 -2.54 0.98
C ILE A 45 -6.54 -3.02 -0.41
N LYS A 46 -6.08 -4.19 -0.85
CA LYS A 46 -6.48 -4.78 -2.14
C LYS A 46 -7.99 -4.94 -2.19
N CYS A 47 -8.60 -5.55 -1.17
CA CYS A 47 -10.03 -5.83 -1.15
C CYS A 47 -10.87 -4.56 -1.14
N LEU A 48 -10.42 -3.52 -0.42
CA LEU A 48 -11.18 -2.29 -0.22
C LEU A 48 -11.05 -1.32 -1.42
N LEU A 49 -9.85 -1.14 -1.96
CA LEU A 49 -9.58 -0.14 -3.00
C LEU A 49 -9.49 -0.74 -4.41
N PHE A 50 -9.18 -2.03 -4.54
CA PHE A 50 -8.91 -2.67 -5.83
C PHE A 50 -9.55 -4.08 -5.94
N PRO A 51 -10.90 -4.18 -5.83
CA PRO A 51 -11.58 -5.47 -5.72
C PRO A 51 -11.40 -6.38 -6.94
N SER A 52 -11.42 -5.84 -8.17
CA SER A 52 -11.49 -6.63 -9.42
C SER A 52 -10.17 -6.79 -10.18
N ASP A 53 -9.28 -5.79 -10.20
CA ASP A 53 -8.24 -5.73 -11.25
C ASP A 53 -6.78 -5.70 -10.78
N THR A 54 -6.53 -5.74 -9.47
CA THR A 54 -5.15 -5.59 -8.96
C THR A 54 -4.64 -6.83 -8.25
N ILE A 55 -3.52 -7.34 -8.73
CA ILE A 55 -2.76 -8.41 -8.09
C ILE A 55 -2.16 -7.87 -6.78
N LEU A 56 -2.21 -8.67 -5.72
CA LEU A 56 -1.69 -8.31 -4.40
C LEU A 56 -0.21 -7.86 -4.42
N THR A 57 0.59 -8.40 -5.34
CA THR A 57 2.00 -8.02 -5.54
C THR A 57 2.15 -6.55 -5.97
N SER A 58 1.24 -6.02 -6.79
CA SER A 58 1.25 -4.60 -7.19
C SER A 58 0.94 -3.68 -6.00
N VAL A 59 -0.05 -4.05 -5.18
CA VAL A 59 -0.36 -3.32 -3.94
C VAL A 59 0.83 -3.30 -2.99
N ARG A 60 1.50 -4.45 -2.81
CA ARG A 60 2.72 -4.54 -1.97
C ARG A 60 3.85 -3.66 -2.50
N ARG A 61 4.01 -3.56 -3.83
CA ARG A 61 5.00 -2.68 -4.46
C ARG A 61 4.67 -1.21 -4.20
N ALA A 62 3.42 -0.80 -4.43
CA ALA A 62 2.97 0.56 -4.12
C ALA A 62 3.19 0.92 -2.64
N LEU A 63 2.86 0.01 -1.72
CA LEU A 63 3.13 0.20 -0.29
C LEU A 63 4.62 0.34 0.03
N SER A 64 5.48 -0.40 -0.66
CA SER A 64 6.93 -0.32 -0.49
C SER A 64 7.48 1.03 -0.98
N VAL A 65 6.95 1.55 -2.09
CA VAL A 65 7.28 2.89 -2.61
C VAL A 65 6.81 3.96 -1.62
N LEU A 66 5.55 3.92 -1.17
CA LEU A 66 5.03 4.88 -0.20
C LEU A 66 5.79 4.86 1.13
N LYS A 67 6.24 3.68 1.58
CA LYS A 67 7.10 3.54 2.76
C LYS A 67 8.48 4.16 2.53
N LYS A 68 9.10 3.89 1.38
CA LYS A 68 10.42 4.46 1.03
C LYS A 68 10.35 5.99 0.98
N ASP A 69 9.24 6.54 0.50
CA ASP A 69 8.96 7.97 0.46
C ASP A 69 8.54 8.56 1.82
N SER A 70 8.58 7.78 2.91
CA SER A 70 8.14 8.20 4.25
C SER A 70 6.69 8.69 4.31
N LYS A 71 5.82 8.18 3.42
CA LYS A 71 4.38 8.52 3.38
C LYS A 71 3.54 7.60 4.26
N LEU A 72 3.95 6.33 4.37
CA LEU A 72 3.31 5.33 5.23
C LEU A 72 4.35 4.67 6.13
N ASP A 73 3.94 4.30 7.34
CA ASP A 73 4.75 3.53 8.28
C ASP A 73 4.19 2.12 8.46
N ILE A 74 5.08 1.16 8.69
CA ILE A 74 4.71 -0.19 9.14
C ILE A 74 4.47 -0.15 10.64
N THR A 75 3.40 -0.79 11.07
CA THR A 75 3.06 -0.97 12.48
C THR A 75 3.48 -2.35 12.99
N ASP A 76 3.54 -2.49 14.32
CA ASP A 76 3.69 -3.79 14.97
C ASP A 76 2.38 -4.58 15.04
N VAL A 77 1.26 -3.93 14.73
CA VAL A 77 -0.04 -4.57 14.58
C VAL A 77 0.00 -5.50 13.36
N LYS A 78 -0.39 -6.75 13.60
CA LYS A 78 -0.49 -7.76 12.57
C LYS A 78 -1.92 -8.27 12.49
N ARG A 79 -2.40 -8.50 11.27
CA ARG A 79 -3.73 -9.05 11.00
C ARG A 79 -3.66 -10.19 10.00
N PRO A 80 -4.60 -11.15 10.05
CA PRO A 80 -4.70 -12.16 9.02
C PRO A 80 -5.00 -11.51 7.67
N GLY A 81 -4.27 -11.92 6.64
CA GLY A 81 -4.58 -11.63 5.25
C GLY A 81 -5.07 -12.89 4.54
N GLN A 82 -4.87 -12.93 3.21
CA GLN A 82 -5.22 -14.10 2.40
C GLN A 82 -4.61 -15.39 2.97
N TYR A 83 -5.39 -16.47 2.98
CA TYR A 83 -4.98 -17.79 3.47
C TYR A 83 -4.52 -17.84 4.93
N LYS A 84 -5.06 -16.98 5.80
CA LYS A 84 -4.69 -16.87 7.22
C LYS A 84 -3.23 -16.45 7.46
N ALA A 85 -2.51 -16.02 6.42
CA ALA A 85 -1.16 -15.52 6.57
C ALA A 85 -1.16 -14.21 7.36
N VAL A 86 -0.35 -14.12 8.39
CA VAL A 86 -0.27 -12.94 9.25
C VAL A 86 0.55 -11.85 8.56
N ASN A 87 -0.07 -10.69 8.31
CA ASN A 87 0.54 -9.55 7.63
C ASN A 87 0.61 -8.33 8.57
N ARG A 88 1.70 -7.57 8.49
CA ARG A 88 1.80 -6.27 9.19
C ARG A 88 0.85 -5.25 8.57
N CYS A 89 0.28 -4.39 9.40
CA CYS A 89 -0.55 -3.28 8.98
C CYS A 89 0.29 -2.02 8.74
N TYR A 90 -0.23 -1.14 7.90
CA TYR A 90 0.33 0.16 7.56
C TYR A 90 -0.53 1.28 8.15
N LYS A 91 0.09 2.42 8.45
CA LYS A 91 -0.57 3.66 8.88
C LYS A 91 -0.02 4.85 8.11
N LEU A 92 -0.76 5.97 8.10
CA LEU A 92 -0.24 7.24 7.63
C LEU A 92 0.94 7.68 8.50
N ASN A 93 2.03 8.15 7.87
CA ASN A 93 3.18 8.67 8.62
C ASN A 93 2.75 9.86 9.48
N ASP A 94 3.17 9.88 10.74
CA ASP A 94 2.73 10.89 11.70
C ASP A 94 3.12 12.32 11.29
N LYS A 95 4.15 12.50 10.44
CA LYS A 95 4.54 13.79 9.87
C LYS A 95 3.58 14.34 8.81
N LEU A 96 2.74 13.47 8.24
CA LEU A 96 1.76 13.81 7.20
C LEU A 96 0.34 13.92 7.75
N LYS A 97 0.15 13.62 9.03
CA LYS A 97 -1.11 13.92 9.71
C LYS A 97 -1.26 15.45 9.79
N PRO A 98 -2.44 16.00 9.52
CA PRO A 98 -2.73 17.38 9.86
C PRO A 98 -2.35 17.57 11.32
N GLN A 99 -1.50 18.56 11.58
CA GLN A 99 -1.26 18.99 12.95
C GLN A 99 -2.61 19.44 13.46
N MET A 100 -3.23 18.68 14.37
CA MET A 100 -4.25 19.28 15.20
C MET A 100 -3.52 20.37 15.97
N ASP A 101 -3.85 21.62 15.70
CA ASP A 101 -3.50 22.76 16.55
C ASP A 101 -4.16 22.52 17.91
N LEU A 102 -3.54 21.64 18.70
CA LEU A 102 -3.73 21.55 20.13
C LEU A 102 -3.16 22.86 20.65
N PHE A 103 -4.01 23.88 20.74
CA PHE A 103 -3.99 25.05 21.63
C PHE A 103 -4.63 26.25 20.89
N LYS A 104 -5.87 26.55 21.28
CA LYS A 104 -6.33 27.90 21.67
C LYS A 104 -7.78 27.80 22.14
N ASP A 105 -7.94 27.57 23.44
CA ASP A 105 -8.72 28.42 24.36
C ASP A 105 -8.35 28.07 25.80
#